data_AF-A0A4Y8BU07-F1
#
_entry.id   AF-A0A4Y8BU07-F1
#
_cell.length_a   1.000
_cell.length_b   1.000
_cell.length_c   1.000
_cell.angle_alpha   90.00
_cell.angle_beta   90.00
_cell.angle_gamma   90.00
#
_symmetry.space_group_name_H-M   'P 1'
#
loop_
_entity.id
_entity.type
_entity.pdbx_description
1 polymer ?
#
loop_
_entity_poly.entity_id
_entity_poly.type
_entity_poly.pdbx_seq_one_letter_code
_entity_poly.pdbx_strand_id
1 'polypeptide(L)' 'KMEFDSQNALENAKKSLKDKQLDMVCLNIIDQKNYFGSDQNELYFITLNNENKSTLQSKEKLAFELV' A
#
# COMPACT_ATOMS: atom_id res chain seq x y z
N LYS A 1 -3.44 -2.77 3.88
CA LYS A 1 -4.76 -2.13 3.66
C LYS A 1 -5.02 -2.10 2.15
N MET A 2 -6.25 -2.38 1.71
CA MET A 2 -6.63 -2.34 0.30
C MET A 2 -7.73 -1.29 0.12
N GLU A 3 -7.65 -0.48 -0.92
CA GLU A 3 -8.63 0.57 -1.25
C GLU A 3 -8.88 0.59 -2.77
N PHE A 4 -10.10 0.94 -3.20
CA PHE A 4 -10.43 1.20 -4.61
C PHE A 4 -10.50 2.70 -4.93
N ASP A 5 -10.76 3.53 -3.92
CA ASP A 5 -10.83 4.98 -4.06
C ASP A 5 -9.45 5.60 -3.89
N SER A 6 -8.79 5.88 -5.02
CA SER A 6 -7.46 6.47 -5.03
C SER A 6 -7.39 7.87 -4.41
N GLN A 7 -8.50 8.61 -4.36
CA GLN A 7 -8.53 9.98 -3.86
C GLN A 7 -8.38 10.00 -2.34
N ASN A 8 -9.07 9.07 -1.65
CA ASN A 8 -9.10 9.03 -0.18
C ASN A 8 -8.17 7.96 0.43
N ALA A 9 -7.59 7.07 -0.38
CA ALA A 9 -6.83 5.91 0.11
C ALA A 9 -5.65 6.28 1.05
N LEU A 10 -4.88 7.31 0.73
CA LEU A 10 -3.73 7.73 1.54
C LEU A 10 -4.16 8.29 2.90
N GLU A 11 -5.18 9.16 2.92
CA GLU A 11 -5.73 9.71 4.16
C GLU A 11 -6.33 8.60 5.03
N ASN A 12 -7.08 7.69 4.42
CA ASN A 12 -7.65 6.52 5.08
C ASN A 12 -6.58 5.60 5.66
N ALA A 13 -5.43 5.45 5.00
CA ALA A 13 -4.30 4.68 5.50
C ALA A 13 -3.58 5.38 6.66
N LYS A 14 -3.32 6.68 6.57
CA LYS A 14 -2.75 7.50 7.66
C LYS A 14 -3.65 7.51 8.90
N LYS A 15 -4.96 7.58 8.70
CA LYS A 15 -5.95 7.42 9.79
C LYS A 15 -5.85 6.03 10.42
N SER A 16 -5.78 4.97 9.61
CA SER A 16 -5.64 3.60 10.13
C SER A 16 -4.35 3.40 10.92
N LEU A 17 -3.24 4.01 10.49
CA LEU A 17 -1.96 3.99 11.19
C LEU A 17 -2.10 4.57 12.61
N LYS A 18 -2.73 5.75 12.74
CA LYS A 18 -2.92 6.44 14.04
C LYS A 18 -3.95 5.74 14.92
N ASP A 19 -5.15 5.49 14.39
CA ASP A 19 -6.28 4.96 15.16
C ASP A 19 -5.99 3.57 15.72
N LYS A 20 -5.23 2.76 14.97
CA LYS A 20 -4.84 1.40 15.36
C LYS A 20 -3.45 1.31 15.98
N GLN A 21 -2.78 2.44 16.17
CA GLN A 21 -1.43 2.53 16.76
C GLN A 21 -0.43 1.56 16.08
N LEU A 22 -0.40 1.57 14.74
CA LEU A 22 0.47 0.71 13.95
C LEU A 22 1.80 1.43 13.66
N ASP A 23 2.89 0.68 13.57
CA ASP A 23 4.20 1.23 13.16
C ASP A 23 4.22 1.58 11.66
N MET A 24 3.51 0.79 10.86
CA MET A 24 3.44 0.94 9.41
C MET A 24 2.13 0.42 8.83
N VAL A 25 1.70 1.02 7.71
CA VAL A 25 0.64 0.51 6.83
C VAL A 25 1.21 0.32 5.43
N CYS A 26 1.10 -0.91 4.90
CA CYS A 26 1.24 -1.17 3.47
C CYS A 26 -0.13 -0.95 2.81
N LEU A 27 -0.27 0.10 2.00
CA LEU A 27 -1.49 0.42 1.29
C LEU A 27 -1.38 -0.04 -0.17
N ASN A 28 -2.37 -0.85 -0.58
CA ASN A 28 -2.58 -1.27 -1.95
C ASN A 28 -3.81 -0.53 -2.51
N ILE A 29 -3.63 0.28 -3.54
CA ILE A 29 -4.73 0.92 -4.27
C ILE A 29 -4.97 0.11 -5.54
N ILE A 30 -6.16 -0.49 -5.67
CA ILE A 30 -6.47 -1.40 -6.77
C ILE A 30 -6.93 -0.62 -8.00
N ASP A 31 -6.27 -0.87 -9.13
CA ASP A 31 -6.61 -0.34 -10.45
C ASP A 31 -6.59 -1.44 -11.54
N GLN A 32 -6.57 -1.03 -12.81
CA GLN A 32 -6.56 -1.96 -13.95
C GLN A 32 -5.24 -2.75 -14.10
N LYS A 33 -4.13 -2.29 -13.50
CA LYS A 33 -2.79 -2.89 -13.62
C LYS A 33 -2.49 -3.87 -12.48
N ASN A 34 -3.01 -3.62 -11.29
CA ASN A 34 -2.85 -4.46 -10.09
C ASN A 34 -4.19 -5.00 -9.54
N TYR A 35 -5.15 -5.26 -10.44
CA TYR A 35 -6.46 -5.79 -10.10
C TYR A 35 -6.39 -7.05 -9.23
N PHE A 36 -7.45 -7.32 -8.48
CA PHE A 36 -7.51 -8.50 -7.62
C PHE A 36 -7.32 -9.79 -8.44
N GLY A 37 -6.22 -10.50 -8.22
CA GLY A 37 -5.81 -11.67 -8.99
C GLY A 37 -4.61 -11.44 -9.93
N SER A 38 -4.25 -10.19 -10.23
CA SER A 38 -3.02 -9.86 -10.97
C SER A 38 -1.78 -10.28 -10.19
N ASP A 39 -0.75 -10.83 -10.84
CA ASP A 39 0.54 -11.11 -10.20
C ASP A 39 1.40 -9.84 -10.00
N GLN A 40 0.98 -8.72 -10.60
CA GLN A 40 1.64 -7.44 -10.44
C GLN A 40 0.99 -6.61 -9.33
N ASN A 41 1.80 -5.88 -8.59
CA ASN A 41 1.33 -4.96 -7.56
C ASN A 41 2.29 -3.79 -7.35
N GLU A 42 1.76 -2.72 -6.77
CA GLU A 42 2.51 -1.60 -6.23
C GLU A 42 1.96 -1.27 -4.84
N LEU A 43 2.83 -0.87 -3.92
CA LEU A 43 2.44 -0.57 -2.54
C LEU A 43 2.94 0.81 -2.13
N TYR A 44 2.14 1.48 -1.33
CA TYR A 44 2.58 2.60 -0.51
C TYR A 44 2.98 2.08 0.87
N PHE A 45 4.21 2.36 1.30
CA PHE A 45 4.72 2.10 2.64
C PHE A 45 4.59 3.36 3.47
N ILE A 46 3.68 3.36 4.44
CA ILE A 46 3.31 4.55 5.21
C ILE A 46 3.66 4.31 6.67
N THR A 47 4.56 5.12 7.21
CA THR A 47 4.89 5.20 8.64
C THR A 47 4.44 6.56 9.19
N LEU A 48 4.64 6.81 10.48
CA LEU A 48 4.28 8.11 11.07
C LEU A 48 5.07 9.27 10.48
N ASN A 49 6.28 9.00 9.98
CA ASN A 49 7.25 10.03 9.59
C ASN A 49 7.60 9.99 8.09
N ASN A 50 7.21 8.93 7.37
CA ASN A 50 7.62 8.74 5.99
C ASN A 50 6.55 8.01 5.17
N GLU A 51 6.54 8.29 3.87
CA GLU A 51 5.68 7.67 2.87
C GLU A 51 6.53 7.38 1.63
N ASN A 52 6.61 6.12 1.24
CA ASN A 52 7.31 5.69 0.02
C ASN A 52 6.37 4.86 -0.85
N LYS A 53 6.60 4.89 -2.17
CA LYS A 53 5.85 4.07 -3.12
C LYS A 53 6.82 3.13 -3.85
N SER A 54 6.48 1.86 -3.91
CA SER A 54 7.20 0.91 -4.77
C SER A 54 6.91 1.19 -6.24
N THR A 55 7.72 0.62 -7.13
CA THR A 55 7.32 0.46 -8.53
C THR A 55 6.32 -0.70 -8.67
N LEU A 56 5.61 -0.72 -9.81
CA LEU A 56 4.79 -1.87 -10.20
C LEU A 56 5.71 -3.05 -10.53
N GLN A 57 5.56 -4.14 -9.80
CA GLN A 57 6.38 -5.35 -9.96
C GLN A 57 5.63 -6.59 -9.51
N SER A 58 6.23 -7.78 -9.64
CA SER A 58 5.58 -9.00 -9.17
C SER A 58 5.43 -9.00 -7.64
N LYS A 59 4.35 -9.60 -7.14
CA LYS A 59 4.10 -9.72 -5.70
C LYS A 59 5.25 -10.40 -4.96
N GLU A 60 5.92 -11.36 -5.58
CA GLU A 60 7.07 -12.05 -5.01
C GLU A 60 8.22 -11.09 -4.80
N LYS A 61 8.56 -10.28 -5.81
CA LYS A 61 9.63 -9.28 -5.68
C LYS A 61 9.29 -8.23 -4.63
N LEU A 62 8.05 -7.76 -4.64
CA LEU A 62 7.57 -6.76 -3.69
C LEU A 62 7.62 -7.24 -2.24
N ALA A 63 7.39 -8.53 -2.00
CA ALA A 63 7.50 -9.12 -0.67
C ALA A 63 8.93 -9.02 -0.10
N PHE A 64 9.97 -9.06 -0.95
CA PHE A 64 11.35 -8.89 -0.51
C PHE A 64 11.72 -7.45 -0.16
N GLU A 65 10.95 -6.44 -0.60
CA GLU A 65 11.17 -5.04 -0.21
C GLU A 65 10.70 -4.73 1.22
N LEU A 66 9.91 -5.63 1.81
CA LEU A 66 9.37 -5.49 3.17
C LEU A 66 10.29 -6.05 4.26
N VAL A 67 11.41 -6.68 3.87
CA VAL A 67 12.31 -7.44 4.76
C VAL A 67 13.48 -6.58 5.24
#